data_AF-A0A1U8CVA5-F1
#
_entry.id   AF-A0A1U8CVA5-F1
#
_cell.length_a   1.000
_cell.length_b   1.000
_cell.length_c   1.000
_cell.angle_alpha   90.00
_cell.angle_beta   90.00
_cell.angle_gamma   90.00
#
_symmetry.space_group_name_H-M   'P 1'
#
loop_
_entity.id
_entity.type
_entity.pdbx_description
1 polymer ?
#
loop_
_entity_poly.entity_id
_entity_poly.type
_entity_poly.pdbx_seq_one_letter_code
_entity_poly.pdbx_strand_id
1 'polypeptide(L)'
;VADYYYEERTCILRCVLHLLTYFQDERHPYRAEYADCVDKLEKELVLKYRQQFEELYRMEAPTWETHGNLMTERQVSRWFVQCLREQSMLLEIIFLYYAYFEMAPSDLLILTKMFKEQGFGSRQTNRHLVDETMDPFVDRIGYFSALILVEGMDIESLHKCALDDRRELHQFAQDGLVCQDMDRVMLTLGDIPHHAPVLLAWALLRHTLNPEETSSVVRKIGGTAIQLNVFQYLTRLLRSLASGGNDCTTSTACMCVYGLLSFALTSLELHTLGNQQVSKSLSLGCLAAPHLQSSHYTAPSDLLQPILFRMLICFLLFVFIYYHVNE
;
A
#
# COMPACT_ATOMS: atom_id res chain seq x y z
N VAL A 1 34.44 -3.43 1.67
CA VAL A 1 33.98 -2.54 2.76
C VAL A 1 32.65 -1.88 2.41
N ALA A 2 32.53 -1.11 1.31
CA ALA A 2 31.25 -0.51 0.90
C ALA A 2 30.12 -1.53 0.68
N ASP A 3 30.41 -2.63 -0.02
CA ASP A 3 29.41 -3.68 -0.25
C ASP A 3 28.92 -4.32 1.05
N TYR A 4 29.82 -4.53 2.01
CA TYR A 4 29.47 -5.03 3.34
C TYR A 4 28.58 -4.03 4.09
N TYR A 5 28.92 -2.75 4.05
CA TYR A 5 28.13 -1.67 4.65
C TYR A 5 26.69 -1.61 4.08
N TYR A 6 26.53 -1.71 2.76
CA TYR A 6 25.21 -1.71 2.13
C TYR A 6 24.39 -2.96 2.49
N GLU A 7 25.04 -4.13 2.57
CA GLU A 7 24.38 -5.35 3.01
C GLU A 7 23.97 -5.26 4.50
N GLU A 8 24.78 -4.69 5.38
CA GLU A 8 24.41 -4.48 6.79
C GLU A 8 23.17 -3.58 6.93
N ARG A 9 23.12 -2.45 6.21
CA ARG A 9 21.94 -1.55 6.21
C ARG A 9 20.68 -2.28 5.76
N THR A 10 20.80 -3.05 4.68
CA THR A 10 19.70 -3.87 4.15
C THR A 10 19.29 -4.95 5.15
N CYS A 11 20.24 -5.58 5.82
CA CYS A 11 19.99 -6.65 6.80
C CYS A 11 19.19 -6.12 8.00
N ILE A 12 19.52 -4.94 8.52
CA ILE A 12 18.78 -4.32 9.63
C ILE A 12 17.31 -4.11 9.26
N LEU A 13 17.03 -3.57 8.07
CA LEU A 13 15.66 -3.39 7.59
C LEU A 13 14.94 -4.74 7.44
N ARG A 14 15.63 -5.78 6.94
CA ARG A 14 15.08 -7.15 6.87
C ARG A 14 14.75 -7.72 8.24
N CYS A 15 15.56 -7.44 9.26
CA CYS A 15 15.27 -7.87 10.63
C CYS A 15 13.95 -7.27 11.13
N VAL A 16 13.71 -5.98 10.88
CA VAL A 16 12.45 -5.34 11.28
C VAL A 16 11.27 -5.87 10.48
N LEU A 17 11.43 -6.08 9.18
CA LEU A 17 10.40 -6.72 8.35
C LEU A 17 10.05 -8.12 8.87
N HIS A 18 11.06 -8.89 9.28
CA HIS A 18 10.88 -10.21 9.87
C HIS A 18 10.16 -10.14 11.22
N LEU A 19 10.43 -9.13 12.06
CA LEU A 19 9.68 -8.94 13.31
C LEU A 19 8.20 -8.71 13.01
N LEU A 20 7.86 -7.76 12.13
CA LEU A 20 6.48 -7.45 11.76
C LEU A 20 5.77 -8.61 11.05
N THR A 21 6.50 -9.50 10.39
CA THR A 21 5.91 -10.66 9.72
C THR A 21 5.44 -11.72 10.72
N TYR A 22 6.16 -11.91 11.83
CA TYR A 22 5.97 -13.08 12.71
C TYR A 22 5.58 -12.74 14.15
N PHE A 23 5.46 -11.47 14.54
CA PHE A 23 5.12 -11.10 15.92
C PHE A 23 3.74 -11.62 16.39
N GLN A 24 2.83 -11.91 15.47
CA GLN A 24 1.53 -12.53 15.77
C GLN A 24 1.46 -14.02 15.37
N ASP A 25 2.53 -14.60 14.83
CA ASP A 25 2.53 -16.01 14.42
C ASP A 25 2.71 -16.93 15.64
N GLU A 26 1.62 -17.58 16.06
CA GLU A 26 1.65 -18.49 17.21
C GLU A 26 2.47 -19.76 16.98
N ARG A 27 2.83 -20.08 15.73
CA ARG A 27 3.73 -21.19 15.42
C ARG A 27 5.20 -20.80 15.55
N HIS A 28 5.50 -19.50 15.64
CA HIS A 28 6.86 -19.02 15.72
C HIS A 28 7.46 -19.25 17.13
N PRO A 29 8.61 -19.94 17.26
CA PRO A 29 9.21 -20.27 18.55
C PRO A 29 9.50 -19.05 19.44
N TYR A 30 9.73 -17.88 18.82
CA TYR A 30 10.06 -16.62 19.48
C TYR A 30 8.92 -15.59 19.41
N ARG A 31 7.67 -16.03 19.29
CA ARG A 31 6.50 -15.13 19.15
C ARG A 31 6.44 -14.10 20.29
N ALA A 32 6.64 -14.54 21.53
CA ALA A 32 6.54 -13.67 22.70
C ALA A 32 7.59 -12.55 22.66
N GLU A 33 8.82 -12.88 22.31
CA GLU A 33 9.93 -11.94 22.17
C GLU A 33 9.71 -10.98 21.00
N TYR A 34 9.14 -11.46 19.90
CA TYR A 34 8.84 -10.62 18.74
C TYR A 34 7.72 -9.63 19.07
N ALA A 35 6.65 -10.07 19.73
CA ALA A 35 5.56 -9.21 20.18
C ALA A 35 6.08 -8.12 21.13
N ASP A 36 6.85 -8.50 22.16
CA ASP A 36 7.47 -7.54 23.10
C ASP A 36 8.42 -6.56 22.38
N CYS A 37 9.12 -7.00 21.33
CA CYS A 37 9.96 -6.13 20.53
C CYS A 37 9.13 -5.12 19.71
N VAL A 38 8.06 -5.59 19.05
CA VAL A 38 7.16 -4.72 18.27
C VAL A 38 6.48 -3.70 19.18
N ASP A 39 5.97 -4.10 20.34
CA ASP A 39 5.34 -3.21 21.33
C ASP A 39 6.29 -2.08 21.79
N LYS A 40 7.59 -2.38 21.92
CA LYS A 40 8.62 -1.38 22.26
C LYS A 40 8.95 -0.44 21.11
N LEU A 41 8.90 -0.93 19.87
CA LEU A 41 9.22 -0.15 18.67
C LEU A 41 8.04 0.70 18.19
N GLU A 42 6.80 0.25 18.45
CA GLU A 42 5.55 0.75 17.87
C GLU A 42 5.46 2.28 17.85
N LYS A 43 5.75 2.93 18.98
CA LYS A 43 5.55 4.37 19.18
C LYS A 43 6.40 5.27 18.28
N GLU A 44 7.57 4.80 17.85
CA GLU A 44 8.52 5.62 17.10
C GLU A 44 8.92 5.05 15.75
N LEU A 45 8.57 3.79 15.46
CA LEU A 45 9.05 3.07 14.29
C LEU A 45 8.70 3.80 13.00
N VAL A 46 7.41 4.08 12.80
CA VAL A 46 6.95 4.75 11.57
C VAL A 46 7.50 6.16 11.46
N LEU A 47 7.52 6.92 12.56
CA LEU A 47 8.07 8.28 12.56
C LEU A 47 9.52 8.29 12.09
N LYS A 48 10.36 7.40 12.65
CA LYS A 48 11.78 7.29 12.30
C LYS A 48 11.99 6.81 10.87
N TYR A 49 11.22 5.82 10.41
CA TYR A 49 11.35 5.29 9.05
C TYR A 49 10.82 6.24 7.98
N ARG A 50 9.80 7.03 8.31
CA ARG A 50 9.34 8.14 7.48
C ARG A 50 10.42 9.22 7.32
N GLN A 51 11.08 9.59 8.43
CA GLN A 51 12.21 10.54 8.39
C GLN A 51 13.38 10.00 7.58
N GLN A 52 13.79 8.75 7.81
CA GLN A 52 14.86 8.11 7.05
C GLN A 52 14.52 8.04 5.55
N PHE A 53 13.28 7.72 5.20
CA PHE A 53 12.82 7.74 3.82
C PHE A 53 12.93 9.13 3.19
N GLU A 54 12.49 10.17 3.91
CA GLU A 54 12.59 11.57 3.49
C GLU A 54 14.03 12.03 3.27
N GLU A 55 14.93 11.67 4.17
CA GLU A 55 16.36 11.92 4.02
C GLU A 55 16.91 11.22 2.77
N LEU A 56 16.56 9.96 2.54
CA LEU A 56 17.10 9.16 1.43
C LEU A 56 16.75 9.72 0.06
N TYR A 57 15.51 10.15 -0.18
CA TYR A 57 15.13 10.66 -1.51
C TYR A 57 15.58 12.11 -1.75
N ARG A 58 15.91 12.84 -0.67
CA ARG A 58 16.46 14.20 -0.75
C ARG A 58 17.98 14.24 -0.80
N MET A 59 18.67 13.18 -0.37
CA MET A 59 20.13 13.11 -0.28
C MET A 59 20.80 13.37 -1.63
N GLU A 60 21.74 14.31 -1.66
CA GLU A 60 22.54 14.60 -2.85
C GLU A 60 23.55 13.48 -3.13
N ALA A 61 23.83 13.24 -4.41
CA ALA A 61 24.79 12.23 -4.80
C ALA A 61 26.19 12.57 -4.25
N PRO A 62 26.88 11.58 -3.66
CA PRO A 62 28.27 11.72 -3.24
C PRO A 62 29.17 12.02 -4.44
N THR A 63 30.08 12.97 -4.28
CA THR A 63 31.01 13.45 -5.31
C THR A 63 32.45 13.10 -4.95
N TRP A 64 33.36 13.23 -5.92
CA TRP A 64 34.80 13.11 -5.66
C TRP A 64 35.30 14.18 -4.68
N GLU A 65 34.67 15.36 -4.66
CA GLU A 65 35.01 16.45 -3.72
C GLU A 65 34.62 16.11 -2.28
N THR A 66 33.49 15.42 -2.11
CA THR A 66 32.95 15.11 -0.78
C THR A 66 33.46 13.77 -0.23
N HIS A 67 33.74 12.78 -1.10
CA HIS A 67 34.06 11.40 -0.71
C HIS A 67 35.38 10.87 -1.31
N GLY A 68 36.14 11.74 -1.97
CA GLY A 68 37.47 11.44 -2.52
C GLY A 68 37.44 10.73 -3.87
N ASN A 69 38.63 10.52 -4.43
CA ASN A 69 38.83 10.07 -5.82
C ASN A 69 38.30 8.65 -6.11
N LEU A 70 37.93 7.88 -5.09
CA LEU A 70 37.31 6.56 -5.27
C LEU A 70 35.83 6.67 -5.70
N MET A 71 35.23 7.85 -5.62
CA MET A 71 33.85 8.09 -5.98
C MET A 71 33.67 8.30 -7.49
N THR A 72 33.80 7.19 -8.21
CA THR A 72 33.56 7.10 -9.66
C THR A 72 32.06 7.07 -9.97
N GLU A 73 31.68 7.36 -11.22
CA GLU A 73 30.29 7.23 -11.71
C GLU A 73 29.68 5.87 -11.39
N ARG A 74 30.47 4.79 -11.49
CA ARG A 74 30.03 3.44 -11.12
C ARG A 74 29.68 3.34 -9.64
N GLN A 75 30.46 3.95 -8.74
CA GLN A 75 30.17 3.91 -7.31
C GLN A 75 28.96 4.77 -6.97
N VAL A 76 28.79 5.91 -7.65
CA VAL A 76 27.62 6.78 -7.50
C VAL A 76 26.35 6.08 -7.96
N SER A 77 26.38 5.40 -9.11
CA SER A 77 25.28 4.56 -9.59
C SER A 77 24.93 3.45 -8.59
N ARG A 78 25.93 2.71 -8.07
CA ARG A 78 25.72 1.65 -7.06
C ARG A 78 25.14 2.20 -5.75
N TRP A 79 25.64 3.33 -5.28
CA TRP A 79 25.10 4.02 -4.11
C TRP A 79 23.63 4.38 -4.32
N PHE A 80 23.30 4.91 -5.50
CA PHE A 80 21.94 5.34 -5.78
C PHE A 80 20.96 4.15 -5.89
N VAL A 81 21.39 3.03 -6.48
CA VAL A 81 20.61 1.76 -6.43
C VAL A 81 20.34 1.34 -4.99
N GLN A 82 21.33 1.49 -4.11
CA GLN A 82 21.15 1.18 -2.70
C GLN A 82 20.14 2.12 -2.02
N CYS A 83 20.17 3.43 -2.32
CA CYS A 83 19.17 4.37 -1.83
C CYS A 83 17.74 3.96 -2.25
N LEU A 84 17.54 3.59 -3.52
CA LEU A 84 16.23 3.16 -4.03
C LEU A 84 15.77 1.83 -3.39
N ARG A 85 16.70 0.89 -3.17
CA ARG A 85 16.42 -0.35 -2.45
C ARG A 85 15.99 -0.09 -1.02
N GLU A 86 16.70 0.76 -0.29
CA GLU A 86 16.35 1.11 1.09
C GLU A 86 15.02 1.86 1.17
N GLN A 87 14.77 2.81 0.26
CA GLN A 87 13.46 3.48 0.15
C GLN A 87 12.34 2.45 -0.03
N SER A 88 12.51 1.47 -0.93
CA SER A 88 11.52 0.42 -1.17
C SER A 88 11.23 -0.41 0.07
N MET A 89 12.28 -0.77 0.83
CA MET A 89 12.15 -1.59 2.04
C MET A 89 11.57 -0.82 3.22
N LEU A 90 11.91 0.46 3.39
CA LEU A 90 11.31 1.31 4.41
C LEU A 90 9.79 1.43 4.19
N LEU A 91 9.37 1.64 2.95
CA LEU A 91 7.94 1.71 2.61
C LEU A 91 7.25 0.35 2.80
N GLU A 92 7.91 -0.76 2.48
CA GLU A 92 7.38 -2.09 2.76
C GLU A 92 7.13 -2.33 4.25
N ILE A 93 8.07 -1.91 5.10
CA ILE A 93 7.92 -2.00 6.56
C ILE A 93 6.79 -1.09 7.04
N ILE A 94 6.70 0.14 6.55
CA ILE A 94 5.63 1.08 6.90
C ILE A 94 4.27 0.51 6.46
N PHE A 95 4.18 -0.10 5.28
CA PHE A 95 2.98 -0.76 4.80
C PHE A 95 2.54 -1.90 5.72
N LEU A 96 3.44 -2.82 6.05
CA LEU A 96 3.12 -3.91 6.96
C LEU A 96 2.72 -3.40 8.35
N TYR A 97 3.41 -2.38 8.87
CA TYR A 97 3.03 -1.77 10.14
C TYR A 97 1.57 -1.32 10.12
N TYR A 98 1.16 -0.54 9.10
CA TYR A 98 -0.21 -0.03 9.02
C TYR A 98 -1.27 -1.09 8.67
N ALA A 99 -0.86 -2.30 8.25
CA ALA A 99 -1.78 -3.42 8.14
C ALA A 99 -2.18 -4.03 9.51
N TYR A 100 -1.39 -3.77 10.55
CA TYR A 100 -1.66 -4.24 11.92
C TYR A 100 -2.13 -3.13 12.86
N PHE A 101 -1.69 -1.90 12.63
CA PHE A 101 -1.96 -0.75 13.48
C PHE A 101 -2.76 0.31 12.73
N GLU A 102 -3.79 0.84 13.36
CA GLU A 102 -4.65 1.87 12.77
C GLU A 102 -3.86 3.16 12.48
N MET A 103 -3.95 3.65 11.24
CA MET A 103 -3.35 4.91 10.84
C MET A 103 -4.27 6.07 11.21
N ALA A 104 -3.78 7.06 11.95
CA ALA A 104 -4.57 8.26 12.24
C ALA A 104 -4.79 9.11 10.97
N PRO A 105 -5.93 9.83 10.83
CA PRO A 105 -6.20 10.67 9.66
C PRO A 105 -5.12 11.71 9.34
N SER A 106 -4.52 12.29 10.39
CA SER A 106 -3.45 13.27 10.26
C SER A 106 -2.15 12.67 9.70
N ASP A 107 -1.81 11.44 10.08
CA ASP A 107 -0.65 10.72 9.53
C ASP A 107 -0.88 10.35 8.06
N LEU A 108 -2.10 9.94 7.68
CA LEU A 108 -2.45 9.70 6.28
C LEU A 108 -2.23 10.97 5.44
N LEU A 109 -2.65 12.14 5.94
CA LEU A 109 -2.46 13.42 5.25
C LEU A 109 -0.97 13.77 5.09
N ILE A 110 -0.14 13.52 6.12
CA ILE A 110 1.30 13.74 6.06
C ILE A 110 1.93 12.83 5.00
N LEU A 111 1.63 11.55 5.01
CA LEU A 111 2.14 10.58 4.03
C LEU A 111 1.68 10.93 2.62
N THR A 112 0.42 11.34 2.45
CA THR A 112 -0.12 11.75 1.14
C THR A 112 0.65 12.96 0.59
N LYS A 113 0.92 13.97 1.42
CA LYS A 113 1.71 15.15 1.01
C LYS A 113 3.15 14.76 0.66
N MET A 114 3.78 13.91 1.47
CA MET A 114 5.13 13.41 1.24
C MET A 114 5.25 12.63 -0.07
N PHE A 115 4.36 11.65 -0.31
CA PHE A 115 4.39 10.85 -1.52
C PHE A 115 4.06 11.68 -2.76
N LYS A 116 3.17 12.67 -2.65
CA LYS A 116 2.94 13.64 -3.72
C LYS A 116 4.20 14.46 -4.03
N GLU A 117 4.90 14.95 -3.02
CA GLU A 117 6.13 15.73 -3.20
C GLU A 117 7.20 14.90 -3.94
N GLN A 118 7.40 13.65 -3.49
CA GLN A 118 8.31 12.67 -4.08
C GLN A 118 7.79 12.10 -5.42
N GLY A 119 6.56 12.44 -5.83
CA GLY A 119 5.95 11.92 -7.05
C GLY A 119 5.84 10.40 -7.07
N PHE A 120 5.56 9.76 -5.93
CA PHE A 120 5.44 8.30 -5.79
C PHE A 120 6.71 7.58 -6.30
N GLY A 121 7.88 8.11 -5.95
CA GLY A 121 9.19 7.60 -6.37
C GLY A 121 9.74 8.18 -7.67
N SER A 122 8.90 8.80 -8.52
CA SER A 122 9.35 9.34 -9.82
C SER A 122 10.21 10.60 -9.72
N ARG A 123 10.12 11.35 -8.61
CA ARG A 123 10.94 12.53 -8.34
C ARG A 123 12.02 12.16 -7.33
N GLN A 124 13.24 12.00 -7.84
CA GLN A 124 14.43 11.74 -7.05
C GLN A 124 15.39 12.93 -7.21
N THR A 125 16.05 13.39 -6.14
CA THR A 125 17.09 14.45 -6.23
C THR A 125 18.13 14.09 -7.30
N ASN A 126 18.51 12.81 -7.37
CA ASN A 126 19.50 12.31 -8.31
C ASN A 126 18.86 11.63 -9.53
N ARG A 127 17.72 12.14 -10.04
CA ARG A 127 16.98 11.56 -11.18
C ARG A 127 17.83 11.33 -12.44
N HIS A 128 18.88 12.13 -12.62
CA HIS A 128 19.83 12.00 -13.73
C HIS A 128 20.69 10.73 -13.65
N LEU A 129 20.76 10.08 -12.48
CA LEU A 129 21.43 8.79 -12.29
C LEU A 129 20.52 7.58 -12.51
N VAL A 130 19.20 7.79 -12.64
CA VAL A 130 18.23 6.71 -12.87
C VAL A 130 18.39 6.22 -14.32
N ASP A 131 18.69 4.93 -14.47
CA ASP A 131 18.60 4.20 -15.73
C ASP A 131 17.49 3.14 -15.69
N GLU A 132 17.22 2.51 -16.83
CA GLU A 132 16.15 1.51 -16.99
C GLU A 132 16.30 0.31 -16.04
N THR A 133 17.51 0.01 -15.57
CA THR A 133 17.73 -1.10 -14.61
C THR A 133 17.20 -0.79 -13.21
N MET A 134 16.97 0.49 -12.93
CA MET A 134 16.47 0.99 -11.65
C MET A 134 14.95 1.16 -11.62
N ASP A 135 14.28 1.10 -12.78
CA ASP A 135 12.82 1.22 -12.91
C ASP A 135 12.05 0.27 -11.97
N PRO A 136 12.46 -1.00 -11.73
CA PRO A 136 11.77 -1.88 -10.80
C PRO A 136 11.73 -1.35 -9.36
N PHE A 137 12.76 -0.62 -8.91
CA PHE A 137 12.77 -0.03 -7.58
C PHE A 137 11.86 1.20 -7.52
N VAL A 138 11.87 2.04 -8.55
CA VAL A 138 10.96 3.20 -8.64
C VAL A 138 9.50 2.74 -8.65
N ASP A 139 9.19 1.71 -9.44
CA ASP A 139 7.87 1.07 -9.47
C ASP A 139 7.49 0.53 -8.08
N ARG A 140 8.40 -0.17 -7.38
CA ARG A 140 8.15 -0.72 -6.04
C ARG A 140 7.89 0.38 -5.01
N ILE A 141 8.62 1.50 -5.07
CA ILE A 141 8.36 2.70 -4.24
C ILE A 141 6.95 3.22 -4.50
N GLY A 142 6.56 3.36 -5.77
CA GLY A 142 5.22 3.82 -6.15
C GLY A 142 4.11 2.84 -5.73
N TYR A 143 4.35 1.53 -5.83
CA TYR A 143 3.42 0.49 -5.38
C TYR A 143 3.18 0.56 -3.87
N PHE A 144 4.22 0.61 -3.04
CA PHE A 144 4.04 0.72 -1.60
C PHE A 144 3.48 2.07 -1.17
N SER A 145 3.87 3.17 -1.83
CA SER A 145 3.26 4.49 -1.58
C SER A 145 1.74 4.44 -1.79
N ALA A 146 1.28 3.81 -2.88
CA ALA A 146 -0.14 3.63 -3.14
C ALA A 146 -0.82 2.71 -2.11
N LEU A 147 -0.22 1.56 -1.79
CA LEU A 147 -0.76 0.61 -0.82
C LEU A 147 -0.89 1.21 0.58
N ILE A 148 0.13 1.93 1.07
CA ILE A 148 0.10 2.60 2.38
C ILE A 148 -1.09 3.56 2.46
N LEU A 149 -1.33 4.34 1.40
CA LEU A 149 -2.44 5.29 1.40
C LEU A 149 -3.80 4.59 1.32
N VAL A 150 -3.93 3.51 0.57
CA VAL A 150 -5.18 2.72 0.51
C VAL A 150 -5.46 2.03 1.84
N GLU A 151 -4.43 1.42 2.44
CA GLU A 151 -4.54 0.77 3.75
C GLU A 151 -4.93 1.77 4.83
N GLY A 152 -4.27 2.94 4.85
CA GLY A 152 -4.57 3.99 5.82
C GLY A 152 -5.95 4.65 5.68
N MET A 153 -6.62 4.48 4.53
CA MET A 153 -8.03 4.87 4.36
C MET A 153 -9.01 3.87 4.98
N ASP A 154 -8.53 2.69 5.39
CA ASP A 154 -9.27 1.62 6.05
C ASP A 154 -10.62 1.31 5.38
N ILE A 155 -10.57 1.01 4.08
CA ILE A 155 -11.75 0.72 3.26
C ILE A 155 -12.53 -0.49 3.80
N GLU A 156 -11.87 -1.42 4.49
CA GLU A 156 -12.54 -2.56 5.12
C GLU A 156 -13.42 -2.10 6.29
N SER A 157 -12.90 -1.26 7.20
CA SER A 157 -13.70 -0.67 8.28
C SER A 157 -14.82 0.20 7.74
N LEU A 158 -14.55 1.00 6.70
CA LEU A 158 -15.57 1.77 6.01
C LEU A 158 -16.71 0.89 5.49
N HIS A 159 -16.38 -0.23 4.83
CA HIS A 159 -17.37 -1.16 4.30
C HIS A 159 -18.24 -1.74 5.43
N LYS A 160 -17.63 -2.15 6.55
CA LYS A 160 -18.37 -2.62 7.73
C LYS A 160 -19.29 -1.54 8.30
N CYS A 161 -18.78 -0.31 8.44
CA CYS A 161 -19.56 0.83 8.92
C CYS A 161 -20.74 1.14 7.98
N ALA A 162 -20.57 1.01 6.67
CA ALA A 162 -21.63 1.22 5.69
C ALA A 162 -22.71 0.14 5.76
N LEU A 163 -22.34 -1.14 5.92
CA LEU A 163 -23.28 -2.25 6.04
C LEU A 163 -24.11 -2.17 7.33
N ASP A 164 -23.51 -1.72 8.42
CA ASP A 164 -24.17 -1.56 9.72
C ASP A 164 -24.91 -0.23 9.89
N ASP A 165 -24.88 0.65 8.87
CA ASP A 165 -25.36 2.05 8.92
C ASP A 165 -24.79 2.87 10.09
N ARG A 166 -23.51 2.64 10.42
CA ARG A 166 -22.76 3.31 11.49
C ARG A 166 -21.52 4.04 10.96
N ARG A 167 -21.74 4.84 9.90
CA ARG A 167 -20.68 5.56 9.18
C ARG A 167 -19.91 6.54 10.07
N GLU A 168 -20.54 7.05 11.11
CA GLU A 168 -19.96 7.95 12.13
C GLU A 168 -18.84 7.33 12.97
N LEU A 169 -18.72 6.00 12.98
CA LEU A 169 -17.66 5.28 13.68
C LEU A 169 -16.35 5.24 12.89
N HIS A 170 -16.39 5.52 11.58
CA HIS A 170 -15.19 5.57 10.77
C HIS A 170 -14.32 6.77 11.17
N GLN A 171 -13.02 6.57 11.30
CA GLN A 171 -12.07 7.60 11.75
C GLN A 171 -12.12 8.92 10.95
N PHE A 172 -12.51 8.89 9.68
CA PHE A 172 -12.66 10.08 8.83
C PHE A 172 -14.04 10.76 8.91
N ALA A 173 -15.02 10.20 9.62
CA ALA A 173 -16.38 10.74 9.66
C ALA A 173 -16.45 12.09 10.41
N GLN A 174 -15.59 12.29 11.40
CA GLN A 174 -15.60 13.48 12.26
C GLN A 174 -14.47 14.47 11.95
N ASP A 175 -13.50 14.10 11.10
CA ASP A 175 -12.35 14.94 10.78
C ASP A 175 -12.55 15.68 9.45
N GLY A 176 -13.51 16.62 9.45
CA GLY A 176 -13.88 17.38 8.27
C GLY A 176 -12.74 18.24 7.71
N LEU A 177 -11.84 18.74 8.56
CA LEU A 177 -10.70 19.56 8.12
C LEU A 177 -9.65 18.72 7.39
N VAL A 178 -9.25 17.58 7.95
CA VAL A 178 -8.32 16.65 7.26
C VAL A 178 -8.93 16.19 5.94
N CYS A 179 -10.22 15.89 5.93
CA CYS A 179 -10.91 15.52 4.70
C CYS A 179 -10.86 16.60 3.62
N GLN A 180 -11.08 17.87 3.97
CA GLN A 180 -10.99 18.99 3.02
C GLN A 180 -9.58 19.17 2.48
N ASP A 181 -8.57 19.02 3.33
CA ASP A 181 -7.17 19.10 2.91
C ASP A 181 -6.78 17.91 2.03
N MET A 182 -7.24 16.70 2.34
CA MET A 182 -7.08 15.53 1.48
C MET A 182 -7.76 15.74 0.13
N ASP A 183 -9.01 16.23 0.08
CA ASP A 183 -9.72 16.53 -1.17
C ASP A 183 -8.90 17.48 -2.07
N ARG A 184 -8.31 18.54 -1.47
CA ARG A 184 -7.42 19.47 -2.19
C ARG A 184 -6.17 18.79 -2.72
N VAL A 185 -5.55 17.91 -1.93
CA VAL A 185 -4.36 17.17 -2.37
C VAL A 185 -4.70 16.19 -3.49
N MET A 186 -5.78 15.41 -3.35
CA MET A 186 -6.23 14.43 -4.35
C MET A 186 -6.56 15.08 -5.70
N LEU A 187 -7.21 16.25 -5.68
CA LEU A 187 -7.50 17.01 -6.91
C LEU A 187 -6.25 17.48 -7.67
N THR A 188 -5.09 17.49 -7.02
CA THR A 188 -3.80 17.87 -7.64
C THR A 188 -2.96 16.67 -8.04
N LEU A 189 -3.38 15.45 -7.71
CA LEU A 189 -2.73 14.25 -8.22
C LEU A 189 -3.02 14.15 -9.72
N GLY A 190 -1.94 14.24 -10.51
CA GLY A 190 -2.00 14.26 -11.96
C GLY A 190 -2.14 12.87 -12.57
N ASP A 191 -1.59 12.70 -13.76
CA ASP A 191 -1.74 11.56 -14.65
C ASP A 191 -0.75 10.39 -14.39
N ILE A 192 -0.21 10.30 -13.18
CA ILE A 192 0.71 9.21 -12.81
C ILE A 192 -0.12 7.97 -12.42
N PRO A 193 0.17 6.78 -13.00
CA PRO A 193 -0.60 5.56 -12.72
C PRO A 193 -0.66 5.18 -11.23
N HIS A 194 0.38 5.47 -10.46
CA HIS A 194 0.43 5.21 -9.01
C HIS A 194 -0.68 5.91 -8.22
N HIS A 195 -1.24 7.00 -8.74
CA HIS A 195 -2.35 7.72 -8.10
C HIS A 195 -3.68 6.98 -8.21
N ALA A 196 -3.85 6.12 -9.21
CA ALA A 196 -5.14 5.54 -9.55
C ALA A 196 -5.85 4.82 -8.39
N PRO A 197 -5.22 3.88 -7.65
CA PRO A 197 -5.88 3.20 -6.53
C PRO A 197 -6.16 4.13 -5.34
N VAL A 198 -5.29 5.11 -5.10
CA VAL A 198 -5.45 6.10 -4.03
C VAL A 198 -6.66 6.98 -4.30
N LEU A 199 -6.79 7.46 -5.55
CA LEU A 199 -7.93 8.26 -5.99
C LEU A 199 -9.23 7.45 -5.91
N LEU A 200 -9.22 6.18 -6.33
CA LEU A 200 -10.40 5.32 -6.23
C LEU A 200 -10.83 5.12 -4.77
N ALA A 201 -9.89 4.73 -3.90
CA ALA A 201 -10.15 4.51 -2.48
C ALA A 201 -10.70 5.77 -1.81
N TRP A 202 -10.10 6.93 -2.09
CA TRP A 202 -10.57 8.20 -1.54
C TRP A 202 -11.96 8.58 -2.05
N ALA A 203 -12.23 8.40 -3.35
CA ALA A 203 -13.56 8.67 -3.90
C ALA A 203 -14.64 7.80 -3.22
N LEU A 204 -14.37 6.52 -3.01
CA LEU A 204 -15.27 5.60 -2.31
C LEU A 204 -15.51 6.02 -0.86
N LEU A 205 -14.44 6.37 -0.14
CA LEU A 205 -14.51 6.88 1.23
C LEU A 205 -15.41 8.11 1.33
N ARG A 206 -15.16 9.11 0.49
CA ARG A 206 -15.90 10.37 0.51
C ARG A 206 -17.35 10.20 0.07
N HIS A 207 -17.61 9.37 -0.94
CA HIS A 207 -18.96 9.05 -1.37
C HIS A 207 -19.79 8.41 -0.25
N THR A 208 -19.17 7.49 0.50
CA THR A 208 -19.83 6.72 1.54
C THR A 208 -20.13 7.56 2.78
N LEU A 209 -19.17 8.39 3.20
CA LEU A 209 -19.33 9.22 4.39
C LEU A 209 -20.19 10.46 4.14
N ASN A 210 -20.04 11.14 2.99
CA ASN A 210 -20.68 12.44 2.73
C ASN A 210 -21.18 12.57 1.27
N PRO A 211 -22.22 11.82 0.87
CA PRO A 211 -22.67 11.74 -0.54
C PRO A 211 -23.20 13.06 -1.11
N GLU A 212 -23.87 13.88 -0.30
CA GLU A 212 -24.54 15.11 -0.77
C GLU A 212 -23.56 16.30 -0.95
N GLU A 213 -22.63 16.49 -0.02
CA GLU A 213 -21.76 17.67 0.02
C GLU A 213 -20.59 17.62 -0.98
N THR A 214 -20.17 16.42 -1.39
CA THR A 214 -18.88 16.23 -2.10
C THR A 214 -19.02 15.70 -3.53
N SER A 215 -20.25 15.60 -4.05
CA SER A 215 -20.60 14.88 -5.28
C SER A 215 -19.77 15.26 -6.53
N SER A 216 -19.44 16.54 -6.72
CA SER A 216 -18.66 16.98 -7.90
C SER A 216 -17.17 16.65 -7.78
N VAL A 217 -16.58 16.85 -6.59
CA VAL A 217 -15.17 16.55 -6.29
C VAL A 217 -14.93 15.06 -6.36
N VAL A 218 -15.78 14.27 -5.70
CA VAL A 218 -15.71 12.81 -5.68
C VAL A 218 -15.80 12.22 -7.08
N ARG A 219 -16.74 12.70 -7.90
CA ARG A 219 -16.89 12.23 -9.28
C ARG A 219 -15.67 12.54 -10.14
N LYS A 220 -15.05 13.71 -9.95
CA LYS A 220 -13.82 14.06 -10.65
C LYS A 220 -12.66 13.14 -10.25
N ILE A 221 -12.44 12.96 -8.94
CA ILE A 221 -11.40 12.09 -8.38
C ILE A 221 -11.58 10.64 -8.87
N GLY A 222 -12.79 10.09 -8.74
CA GLY A 222 -13.11 8.74 -9.19
C GLY A 222 -12.97 8.58 -10.71
N GLY A 223 -13.44 9.57 -11.49
CA GLY A 223 -13.28 9.59 -12.94
C GLY A 223 -11.81 9.54 -13.37
N THR A 224 -10.94 10.29 -12.70
CA THR A 224 -9.48 10.24 -12.93
C THR A 224 -8.91 8.86 -12.61
N ALA A 225 -9.32 8.21 -11.52
CA ALA A 225 -8.86 6.86 -11.20
C ALA A 225 -9.18 5.83 -12.30
N ILE A 226 -10.40 5.89 -12.86
CA ILE A 226 -10.82 5.01 -13.96
C ILE A 226 -10.03 5.32 -15.24
N GLN A 227 -9.83 6.61 -15.56
CA GLN A 227 -9.02 7.03 -16.72
C GLN A 227 -7.57 6.54 -16.63
N LEU A 228 -7.02 6.46 -15.41
CA LEU A 228 -5.69 5.92 -15.15
C LEU A 228 -5.63 4.38 -15.15
N ASN A 229 -6.70 3.70 -15.57
CA ASN A 229 -6.79 2.25 -15.66
C ASN A 229 -6.46 1.55 -14.33
N VAL A 230 -7.07 2.03 -13.22
CA VAL A 230 -6.83 1.54 -11.85
C VAL A 230 -6.79 0.01 -11.73
N PHE A 231 -7.68 -0.72 -12.41
CA PHE A 231 -7.71 -2.18 -12.38
C PHE A 231 -6.47 -2.80 -13.08
N GLN A 232 -6.08 -2.29 -14.24
CA GLN A 232 -4.86 -2.78 -14.88
C GLN A 232 -3.63 -2.49 -14.02
N TYR A 233 -3.59 -1.33 -13.37
CA TYR A 233 -2.54 -0.96 -12.44
C TYR A 233 -2.47 -1.92 -11.24
N LEU A 234 -3.59 -2.17 -10.55
CA LEU A 234 -3.66 -3.08 -9.40
C LEU A 234 -3.21 -4.50 -9.78
N THR A 235 -3.57 -4.96 -10.98
CA THR A 235 -3.11 -6.27 -11.47
C THR A 235 -1.60 -6.32 -11.66
N ARG A 236 -1.00 -5.27 -12.24
CA ARG A 236 0.45 -5.17 -12.42
C ARG A 236 1.18 -5.13 -11.08
N LEU A 237 0.67 -4.32 -10.14
CA LEU A 237 1.19 -4.17 -8.80
C LEU A 237 1.28 -5.54 -8.11
N LEU A 238 0.18 -6.30 -8.06
CA LEU A 238 0.16 -7.60 -7.39
C LEU A 238 1.09 -8.63 -8.05
N ARG A 239 1.15 -8.66 -9.40
CA ARG A 239 2.10 -9.53 -10.10
C ARG A 239 3.56 -9.16 -9.81
N SER A 240 3.86 -7.86 -9.75
CA SER A 240 5.21 -7.37 -9.45
C SER A 240 5.64 -7.81 -8.04
N LEU A 241 4.77 -7.65 -7.04
CA LEU A 241 5.06 -8.09 -5.67
C LEU A 241 5.23 -9.61 -5.59
N ALA A 242 4.33 -10.38 -6.21
CA ALA A 242 4.39 -11.84 -6.21
C ALA A 242 5.63 -12.42 -6.90
N SER A 243 6.25 -11.68 -7.83
CA SER A 243 7.50 -12.11 -8.48
C SER A 243 8.70 -12.19 -7.53
N GLY A 244 8.64 -11.48 -6.40
CA GLY A 244 9.65 -11.53 -5.34
C GLY A 244 9.56 -12.77 -4.44
N GLY A 245 8.54 -13.61 -4.62
CA GLY A 245 8.21 -14.73 -3.75
C GLY A 245 6.87 -14.53 -3.05
N ASN A 246 6.36 -15.58 -2.41
CA ASN A 246 5.15 -15.48 -1.62
C ASN A 246 5.49 -15.23 -0.16
N ASP A 247 5.41 -13.99 0.26
CA ASP A 247 5.64 -13.52 1.61
C ASP A 247 4.39 -12.88 2.23
N CYS A 248 4.48 -12.55 3.51
CA CYS A 248 3.41 -11.87 4.25
C CYS A 248 3.06 -10.52 3.61
N THR A 249 4.05 -9.78 3.12
CA THR A 249 3.85 -8.53 2.38
C THR A 249 2.93 -8.71 1.19
N THR A 250 3.21 -9.68 0.33
CA THR A 250 2.40 -9.95 -0.87
C THR A 250 0.97 -10.35 -0.48
N SER A 251 0.82 -11.17 0.56
CA SER A 251 -0.51 -11.59 1.05
C SER A 251 -1.30 -10.41 1.60
N THR A 252 -0.65 -9.52 2.34
CA THR A 252 -1.23 -8.30 2.91
C THR A 252 -1.63 -7.32 1.81
N ALA A 253 -0.78 -7.14 0.79
CA ALA A 253 -1.10 -6.33 -0.40
C ALA A 253 -2.32 -6.89 -1.16
N CYS A 254 -2.40 -8.22 -1.32
CA CYS A 254 -3.58 -8.87 -1.91
C CYS A 254 -4.85 -8.57 -1.11
N MET A 255 -4.80 -8.64 0.22
CA MET A 255 -5.94 -8.33 1.09
C MET A 255 -6.38 -6.88 0.97
N CYS A 256 -5.44 -5.92 1.04
CA CYS A 256 -5.68 -4.50 0.85
C CYS A 256 -6.39 -4.21 -0.48
N VAL A 257 -5.84 -4.75 -1.58
CA VAL A 257 -6.40 -4.59 -2.93
C VAL A 257 -7.77 -5.27 -3.05
N TYR A 258 -7.94 -6.46 -2.49
CA TYR A 258 -9.20 -7.18 -2.54
C TYR A 258 -10.31 -6.47 -1.75
N GLY A 259 -10.00 -5.91 -0.57
CA GLY A 259 -10.92 -5.09 0.22
C GLY A 259 -11.42 -3.88 -0.58
N LEU A 260 -10.49 -3.16 -1.22
CA LEU A 260 -10.83 -2.02 -2.09
C LEU A 260 -11.77 -2.43 -3.23
N LEU A 261 -11.48 -3.52 -3.92
CA LEU A 261 -12.28 -3.96 -5.07
C LEU A 261 -13.63 -4.50 -4.67
N SER A 262 -13.69 -5.26 -3.58
CA SER A 262 -14.93 -5.78 -3.03
C SER A 262 -15.87 -4.62 -2.73
N PHE A 263 -15.37 -3.58 -2.05
CA PHE A 263 -16.17 -2.39 -1.75
C PHE A 263 -16.54 -1.57 -3.00
N ALA A 264 -15.61 -1.42 -3.95
CA ALA A 264 -15.90 -0.74 -5.20
C ALA A 264 -17.03 -1.42 -5.99
N LEU A 265 -17.04 -2.75 -6.03
CA LEU A 265 -18.07 -3.53 -6.73
C LEU A 265 -19.43 -3.52 -6.02
N THR A 266 -19.46 -3.39 -4.69
CA THR A 266 -20.71 -3.29 -3.94
C THR A 266 -21.30 -1.88 -3.98
N SER A 267 -20.45 -0.86 -4.06
CA SER A 267 -20.85 0.55 -3.92
C SER A 267 -21.09 1.27 -5.25
N LEU A 268 -20.51 0.77 -6.35
CA LEU A 268 -20.59 1.42 -7.66
C LEU A 268 -21.44 0.61 -8.64
N GLU A 269 -22.27 1.31 -9.40
CA GLU A 269 -23.03 0.69 -10.48
C GLU A 269 -22.08 0.19 -11.57
N LEU A 270 -22.30 -1.04 -12.07
CA LEU A 270 -21.37 -1.76 -12.96
C LEU A 270 -20.91 -0.97 -14.19
N HIS A 271 -21.74 -0.05 -14.69
CA HIS A 271 -21.44 0.75 -15.87
C HIS A 271 -20.44 1.89 -15.59
N THR A 272 -20.28 2.29 -14.33
CA THR A 272 -19.32 3.34 -13.91
C THR A 272 -17.89 2.83 -13.80
N LEU A 273 -17.70 1.51 -13.70
CA LEU A 273 -16.41 0.85 -13.48
C LEU A 273 -15.59 0.61 -14.77
N GLY A 274 -16.10 0.98 -15.95
CA GLY A 274 -15.39 0.79 -17.22
C GLY A 274 -15.27 -0.69 -17.64
N ASN A 275 -14.25 -1.01 -18.43
CA ASN A 275 -14.16 -2.24 -19.22
C ASN A 275 -14.25 -3.54 -18.37
N GLN A 276 -15.40 -4.22 -18.44
CA GLN A 276 -15.82 -5.35 -17.58
C GLN A 276 -14.89 -6.58 -17.60
N GLN A 277 -14.05 -6.73 -18.62
CA GLN A 277 -13.08 -7.83 -18.71
C GLN A 277 -11.94 -7.70 -17.69
N VAL A 278 -11.57 -6.48 -17.30
CA VAL A 278 -10.42 -6.25 -16.39
C VAL A 278 -10.80 -6.61 -14.96
N SER A 279 -12.02 -6.28 -14.50
CA SER A 279 -12.53 -6.68 -13.19
C SER A 279 -12.55 -8.20 -13.01
N LYS A 280 -12.89 -8.96 -14.06
CA LYS A 280 -12.88 -10.44 -14.06
C LYS A 280 -11.47 -11.02 -14.00
N SER A 281 -10.51 -10.41 -14.69
CA SER A 281 -9.11 -10.86 -14.64
C SER A 281 -8.44 -10.59 -13.28
N LEU A 282 -8.92 -9.58 -12.56
CA LEU A 282 -8.38 -9.15 -11.28
C LEU A 282 -8.84 -10.04 -10.13
N SER A 283 -10.12 -10.42 -10.12
CA SER A 283 -10.62 -11.43 -9.18
C SER A 283 -9.91 -12.78 -9.39
N LEU A 284 -9.71 -13.21 -10.64
CA LEU A 284 -8.92 -14.41 -10.94
C LEU A 284 -7.44 -14.28 -10.55
N GLY A 285 -6.82 -13.11 -10.72
CA GLY A 285 -5.41 -12.88 -10.35
C GLY A 285 -5.17 -12.92 -8.85
N CYS A 286 -6.08 -12.36 -8.05
CA CYS A 286 -6.04 -12.48 -6.59
C CYS A 286 -6.31 -13.94 -6.15
N LEU A 287 -7.26 -14.62 -6.79
CA LEU A 287 -7.61 -16.02 -6.50
C LEU A 287 -6.54 -17.04 -6.95
N ALA A 288 -5.71 -16.70 -7.94
CA ALA A 288 -4.65 -17.55 -8.47
C ALA A 288 -3.36 -17.52 -7.64
N ALA A 289 -3.30 -16.74 -6.55
CA ALA A 289 -2.21 -16.88 -5.59
C ALA A 289 -2.28 -18.31 -4.99
N PRO A 290 -1.28 -19.17 -5.20
CA PRO A 290 -1.35 -20.62 -4.91
C PRO A 290 -1.72 -20.96 -3.46
N HIS A 291 -1.57 -20.01 -2.55
CA HIS A 291 -1.73 -20.19 -1.11
C HIS A 291 -3.18 -20.06 -0.64
N LEU A 292 -4.03 -19.32 -1.38
CA LEU A 292 -5.47 -19.25 -1.14
C LEU A 292 -6.13 -20.63 -1.30
N GLN A 293 -5.61 -21.47 -2.20
CA GLN A 293 -6.12 -22.82 -2.45
C GLN A 293 -5.58 -23.84 -1.43
N SER A 294 -4.32 -23.70 -0.97
CA SER A 294 -3.72 -24.65 -0.03
C SER A 294 -4.16 -24.44 1.43
N SER A 295 -4.56 -23.23 1.83
CA SER A 295 -5.07 -22.95 3.18
C SER A 295 -6.47 -23.50 3.44
N HIS A 296 -7.18 -23.98 2.42
CA HIS A 296 -8.50 -24.60 2.58
C HIS A 296 -8.47 -25.98 3.24
N TYR A 297 -7.33 -26.70 3.25
CA TYR A 297 -7.31 -28.11 3.63
C TYR A 297 -6.41 -28.50 4.80
N THR A 298 -5.57 -27.61 5.35
CA THR A 298 -4.62 -28.00 6.41
C THR A 298 -4.28 -26.86 7.40
N ALA A 299 -5.19 -26.48 8.29
CA ALA A 299 -4.80 -25.80 9.53
C ALA A 299 -5.85 -26.01 10.64
N PRO A 300 -5.43 -26.40 11.87
CA PRO A 300 -6.28 -26.29 13.05
C PRO A 300 -6.44 -24.82 13.46
N SER A 301 -7.60 -24.58 14.07
CA SER A 301 -8.18 -23.38 14.68
C SER A 301 -7.24 -22.25 15.15
N ASP A 302 -7.65 -21.03 14.80
CA ASP A 302 -7.46 -19.73 15.48
C ASP A 302 -6.47 -18.69 14.89
N LEU A 303 -5.41 -19.04 14.14
CA LEU A 303 -4.59 -18.01 13.45
C LEU A 303 -5.18 -17.50 12.14
N LEU A 304 -5.81 -18.41 11.41
CA LEU A 304 -6.36 -18.13 10.10
C LEU A 304 -7.78 -17.57 10.20
N GLN A 305 -8.37 -17.46 11.40
CA GLN A 305 -9.73 -16.99 11.54
C GLN A 305 -9.91 -15.54 11.10
N PRO A 306 -9.20 -14.49 11.57
CA PRO A 306 -9.52 -13.14 11.12
C PRO A 306 -9.24 -12.92 9.62
N ILE A 307 -8.17 -13.49 9.06
CA ILE A 307 -7.79 -13.32 7.64
C ILE A 307 -8.59 -14.27 6.71
N LEU A 308 -8.80 -15.55 7.04
CA LEU A 308 -9.72 -16.43 6.29
C LEU A 308 -11.17 -16.03 6.47
N PHE A 309 -11.60 -15.51 7.62
CA PHE A 309 -12.97 -15.01 7.81
C PHE A 309 -13.17 -13.71 7.00
N ARG A 310 -12.16 -12.83 6.95
CA ARG A 310 -12.13 -11.69 6.01
C ARG A 310 -12.21 -12.17 4.55
N MET A 311 -11.46 -13.21 4.17
CA MET A 311 -11.53 -13.79 2.81
C MET A 311 -12.86 -14.50 2.53
N LEU A 312 -13.41 -15.26 3.48
CA LEU A 312 -14.64 -16.03 3.33
C LEU A 312 -15.86 -15.11 3.26
N ILE A 313 -15.91 -14.04 4.08
CA ILE A 313 -16.97 -13.04 4.02
C ILE A 313 -16.94 -12.30 2.69
N CYS A 314 -15.77 -11.82 2.26
CA CYS A 314 -15.66 -11.10 0.99
C CYS A 314 -15.88 -12.03 -0.23
N PHE A 315 -15.47 -13.31 -0.14
CA PHE A 315 -15.75 -14.33 -1.16
C PHE A 315 -17.25 -14.67 -1.23
N LEU A 316 -17.90 -14.88 -0.08
CA LEU A 316 -19.34 -15.13 -0.01
C LEU A 316 -20.13 -13.90 -0.47
N LEU A 317 -19.73 -12.68 -0.11
CA LEU A 317 -20.34 -11.44 -0.62
C LEU A 317 -20.18 -11.31 -2.13
N PHE A 318 -19.00 -11.64 -2.69
CA PHE A 318 -18.78 -11.61 -4.14
C PHE A 318 -19.64 -12.67 -4.87
N VAL A 319 -19.67 -13.90 -4.38
CA VAL A 319 -20.50 -14.97 -4.96
C VAL A 319 -21.98 -14.62 -4.84
N PHE A 320 -22.42 -14.10 -3.70
CA PHE A 320 -23.81 -13.73 -3.47
C PHE A 320 -24.25 -12.55 -4.35
N ILE A 321 -23.44 -11.49 -4.46
CA ILE A 321 -23.73 -10.34 -5.34
C ILE A 321 -23.67 -10.74 -6.81
N TYR A 322 -22.70 -11.57 -7.23
CA TYR A 322 -22.57 -11.99 -8.62
C TYR A 322 -23.70 -12.90 -9.08
N TYR A 323 -24.22 -13.78 -8.22
CA TYR A 323 -25.32 -14.68 -8.56
C TYR A 323 -26.71 -14.04 -8.40
N HIS A 324 -26.90 -13.10 -7.46
CA HIS A 324 -28.22 -12.51 -7.24
C HIS A 324 -28.52 -11.27 -8.10
N VAL A 325 -27.49 -10.63 -8.68
CA VAL A 325 -27.65 -9.50 -9.63
C VAL A 325 -27.76 -9.97 -11.08
N ASN A 326 -27.52 -11.27 -11.36
CA ASN A 326 -27.64 -11.88 -12.70
C ASN A 326 -28.84 -12.84 -12.85
N GLU A 327 -29.80 -12.83 -11.91
CA GLU A 327 -31.16 -13.40 -12.08
C GLU A 327 -32.21 -12.28 -12.05
#